data_AF-A0A6I4R459-F1
#
_entry.id   AF-A0A6I4R459-F1
#
_cell.length_a   1.000
_cell.length_b   1.000
_cell.length_c   1.000
_cell.angle_alpha   90.00
_cell.angle_beta   90.00
_cell.angle_gamma   90.00
#
_symmetry.space_group_name_H-M   'P 1'
#
loop_
_entity.id
_entity.type
_entity.pdbx_description
1 polymer ?
#
loop_
_entity_poly.entity_id
_entity_poly.type
_entity_poly.pdbx_seq_one_letter_code
_entity_poly.pdbx_strand_id
1 'polypeptide(L)'
;MPTLSLKWLMLVSLSLFSLSSQAMSRLFDGDAKVWIANDRLCFGGTEFKSAGLFFNRTLKVDAGQVVVHAIQVTGAGPGSYWAISATGPEHALPITSNTCIAYGERIAHFNPSQAAKPLTDGLYSVILGGSDLKSGNRATFYQNFCLQHSDSERRVTAAHYDKSARQWVCSP
;
A
#
# COMPACT_ATOMS: atom_id res chain seq x y z
N MET A 1 -55.29 -4.88 27.75
CA MET A 1 -54.80 -5.74 26.66
C MET A 1 -54.77 -4.93 25.37
N PRO A 2 -53.75 -5.12 24.52
CA PRO A 2 -53.00 -4.04 23.87
C PRO A 2 -53.39 -3.85 22.39
N THR A 3 -53.05 -2.70 21.81
CA THR A 3 -52.30 -2.65 20.54
C THR A 3 -51.64 -1.29 20.36
N LEU A 4 -50.35 -1.22 20.70
CA LEU A 4 -49.41 -0.27 20.11
C LEU A 4 -49.31 -0.58 18.61
N SER A 5 -49.44 0.43 17.75
CA SER A 5 -48.83 0.40 16.42
C SER A 5 -47.81 1.52 16.35
N LEU A 6 -46.63 1.18 16.88
CA LEU A 6 -45.41 1.95 16.85
C LEU A 6 -44.92 1.92 15.40
N LYS A 7 -45.21 2.99 14.64
CA LYS A 7 -44.65 3.20 13.31
C LYS A 7 -43.13 3.11 13.42
N TRP A 8 -42.59 2.06 12.80
CA TRP A 8 -41.19 1.69 12.84
C TRP A 8 -40.31 2.88 12.42
N LEU A 9 -39.61 3.45 13.40
CA LEU A 9 -38.34 4.13 13.18
C LEU A 9 -37.35 3.05 12.69
N MET A 10 -37.14 2.97 11.39
CA MET A 10 -35.91 2.41 10.83
C MET A 10 -35.41 3.34 9.72
N LEU A 11 -34.70 4.37 10.14
CA LEU A 11 -33.64 4.98 9.33
C LEU A 11 -32.32 4.71 10.07
N VAL A 12 -31.86 3.46 9.99
CA VAL A 12 -30.43 3.17 10.17
C VAL A 12 -29.79 3.48 8.81
N SER A 13 -29.69 4.78 8.51
CA SER A 13 -28.90 5.24 7.37
C SER A 13 -27.44 5.05 7.76
N LEU A 14 -26.81 4.09 7.08
CA LEU A 14 -25.38 3.80 7.14
C LEU A 14 -24.58 5.10 7.26
N SER A 15 -24.03 5.33 8.45
CA SER A 15 -22.86 6.17 8.65
C SER A 15 -21.69 5.50 7.93
N LEU A 16 -21.66 5.60 6.60
CA LEU A 16 -20.49 5.28 5.80
C LEU A 16 -19.36 6.13 6.34
N PHE A 17 -18.46 5.44 7.01
CA PHE A 17 -17.18 5.88 7.49
C PHE A 17 -16.61 6.95 6.56
N SER A 18 -16.75 8.21 6.96
CA SER A 18 -15.89 9.27 6.48
C SER A 18 -14.50 8.94 7.01
N LEU A 19 -13.79 8.05 6.31
CA LEU A 19 -12.40 7.73 6.55
C LEU A 19 -11.61 9.02 6.30
N SER A 20 -11.48 9.79 7.37
CA SER A 20 -10.60 10.95 7.45
C SER A 20 -9.23 10.49 6.96
N SER A 21 -8.60 11.26 6.07
CA SER A 21 -7.27 11.03 5.53
C SER A 21 -6.12 10.95 6.55
N GLN A 22 -6.45 11.03 7.84
CA GLN A 22 -5.55 10.82 8.96
C GLN A 22 -5.62 9.38 9.53
N ALA A 23 -6.55 8.53 9.06
CA ALA A 23 -6.74 7.15 9.53
C ALA A 23 -5.80 6.11 8.90
N MET A 24 -4.86 6.52 8.04
CA MET A 24 -3.91 5.57 7.41
C MET A 24 -2.76 5.15 8.33
N SER A 25 -2.56 5.80 9.49
CA SER A 25 -1.45 5.52 10.41
C SER A 25 -1.56 4.17 11.17
N ARG A 26 -2.74 3.54 11.24
CA ARG A 26 -2.93 2.24 11.95
C ARG A 26 -2.83 1.02 11.04
N LEU A 27 -3.06 1.19 9.74
CA LEU A 27 -3.11 0.09 8.79
C LEU A 27 -1.73 -0.24 8.21
N PHE A 28 -0.83 0.74 8.20
CA PHE A 28 0.51 0.63 7.64
C PHE A 28 1.55 0.95 8.71
N ASP A 29 2.65 0.21 8.65
CA ASP A 29 3.74 0.29 9.62
C ASP A 29 4.84 1.23 9.10
N GLY A 30 4.96 1.43 7.79
CA GLY A 30 5.91 2.35 7.17
C GLY A 30 5.46 2.90 5.81
N ASP A 31 6.24 3.82 5.27
CA ASP A 31 6.03 4.35 3.93
C ASP A 31 6.73 3.46 2.89
N ALA A 32 6.04 3.15 1.80
CA ALA A 32 6.66 2.44 0.68
C ALA A 32 7.56 3.39 -0.10
N LYS A 33 8.76 2.93 -0.46
CA LYS A 33 9.66 3.63 -1.37
C LYS A 33 9.23 3.29 -2.81
N VAL A 34 9.01 4.32 -3.62
CA VAL A 34 8.64 4.19 -5.04
C VAL A 34 9.57 5.04 -5.89
N TRP A 35 10.23 4.45 -6.88
CA TRP A 35 11.21 5.14 -7.73
C TRP A 35 11.34 4.47 -9.09
N ILE A 36 12.04 5.13 -10.01
CA ILE A 36 12.43 4.55 -11.30
C ILE A 36 13.89 4.09 -11.20
N ALA A 37 14.17 2.84 -11.55
CA ALA A 37 15.53 2.35 -11.74
C ALA A 37 15.59 1.48 -13.00
N ASN A 38 16.58 1.73 -13.86
CA ASN A 38 16.74 1.05 -15.15
C ASN A 38 15.44 1.05 -15.99
N ASP A 39 14.76 2.20 -16.06
CA ASP A 39 13.45 2.39 -16.73
C ASP A 39 12.31 1.47 -16.22
N ARG A 40 12.43 0.98 -14.98
CA ARG A 40 11.39 0.19 -14.31
C ARG A 40 10.90 0.90 -13.06
N LEU A 41 9.58 0.86 -12.87
CA LEU A 41 8.94 1.30 -11.63
C LEU A 41 9.25 0.29 -10.52
N CYS A 42 9.99 0.73 -9.51
CA CYS A 42 10.43 -0.07 -8.38
C CYS A 42 9.63 0.25 -7.13
N PHE A 43 9.38 -0.78 -6.32
CA PHE A 43 8.81 -0.69 -4.99
C PHE A 43 9.76 -1.29 -3.95
N GLY A 44 9.77 -0.71 -2.75
CA GLY A 44 10.53 -1.21 -1.61
C GLY A 44 10.09 -0.51 -0.31
N GLY A 45 10.88 -0.65 0.75
CA GLY A 45 10.66 0.00 2.03
C GLY A 45 11.97 0.42 2.67
N THR A 46 11.95 1.47 3.48
CA THR A 46 13.15 1.99 4.17
C THR A 46 13.08 1.79 5.68
N GLU A 47 11.92 2.07 6.28
CA GLU A 47 11.70 1.97 7.71
C GLU A 47 10.24 1.63 8.04
N PHE A 48 10.03 1.01 9.20
CA PHE A 48 8.71 0.59 9.67
C PHE A 48 8.59 0.68 11.20
N LYS A 49 7.38 0.89 11.68
CA LYS A 49 7.01 0.86 13.08
C LYS A 49 6.89 -0.60 13.53
N SER A 50 7.76 -1.01 14.43
CA SER A 50 7.74 -2.32 15.07
C SER A 50 7.10 -2.19 16.45
N ALA A 51 6.04 -2.96 16.71
CA ALA A 51 5.38 -2.98 18.01
C ALA A 51 6.32 -3.58 19.06
N GLY A 52 6.48 -2.89 20.19
CA GLY A 52 7.23 -3.37 21.35
C GLY A 52 6.31 -3.56 22.55
N LEU A 53 6.75 -4.36 23.53
CA LEU A 53 6.01 -4.64 24.77
C LEU A 53 5.63 -3.37 25.55
N PHE A 54 6.44 -2.31 25.46
CA PHE A 54 6.22 -1.07 26.23
C PHE A 54 6.21 0.20 25.36
N PHE A 55 6.89 0.21 24.21
CA PHE A 55 6.95 1.34 23.29
C PHE A 55 7.05 0.86 21.84
N ASN A 56 6.37 1.54 20.92
CA ASN A 56 6.58 1.34 19.49
C ASN A 56 7.92 1.98 19.09
N ARG A 57 8.70 1.27 18.28
CA ARG A 57 9.98 1.75 17.76
C ARG A 57 9.95 1.80 16.24
N THR A 58 10.59 2.80 15.66
CA THR A 58 10.87 2.81 14.22
C THR A 58 12.16 2.05 13.96
N LEU A 59 12.11 1.04 13.09
CA LEU A 59 13.26 0.26 12.66
C LEU A 59 13.52 0.47 11.17
N LYS A 60 14.79 0.50 10.79
CA LYS A 60 15.18 0.41 9.38
C LYS A 60 14.91 -1.02 8.87
N VAL A 61 14.50 -1.13 7.62
CA VAL A 61 14.34 -2.43 6.93
C VAL A 61 15.62 -3.26 7.01
N ASP A 62 16.78 -2.63 6.81
CA ASP A 62 18.09 -3.29 6.89
C ASP A 62 18.47 -3.81 8.29
N ALA A 63 17.85 -3.26 9.35
CA ALA A 63 18.06 -3.71 10.72
C ALA A 63 17.09 -4.83 11.15
N GLY A 64 16.01 -5.01 10.40
CA GLY A 64 15.09 -6.13 10.52
C GLY A 64 15.47 -7.29 9.60
N GLN A 65 14.72 -8.38 9.69
CA GLN A 65 14.71 -9.43 8.67
C GLN A 65 13.38 -9.34 7.93
N VAL A 66 13.17 -8.22 7.25
CA VAL A 66 11.88 -7.91 6.62
C VAL A 66 11.71 -8.72 5.36
N VAL A 67 10.55 -9.37 5.26
CA VAL A 67 10.11 -10.07 4.06
C VAL A 67 8.80 -9.49 3.57
N VAL A 68 8.62 -9.44 2.25
CA VAL A 68 7.38 -9.07 1.58
C VAL A 68 6.68 -10.35 1.13
N HIS A 69 5.42 -10.51 1.50
CA HIS A 69 4.60 -11.65 1.11
C HIS A 69 3.45 -11.27 0.16
N ALA A 70 3.15 -9.98 0.00
CA ALA A 70 2.12 -9.50 -0.92
C ALA A 70 2.45 -8.12 -1.47
N ILE A 71 2.06 -7.88 -2.72
CA ILE A 71 2.21 -6.60 -3.40
C ILE A 71 0.90 -6.29 -4.09
N GLN A 72 0.41 -5.07 -3.92
CA GLN A 72 -0.80 -4.62 -4.58
C GLN A 72 -0.60 -3.18 -5.05
N VAL A 73 -0.81 -2.95 -6.34
CA VAL A 73 -0.84 -1.62 -6.95
C VAL A 73 -2.26 -1.32 -7.39
N THR A 74 -2.76 -0.14 -7.03
CA THR A 74 -4.07 0.38 -7.44
C THR A 74 -3.89 1.72 -8.14
N GLY A 75 -4.88 2.12 -8.93
CA GLY A 75 -4.89 3.40 -9.66
C GLY A 75 -6.31 3.94 -9.75
N ALA A 76 -6.54 4.90 -10.64
CA ALA A 76 -7.88 5.40 -10.90
C ALA A 76 -8.75 4.29 -11.55
N GLY A 77 -9.80 3.86 -10.83
CA GLY A 77 -10.75 2.84 -11.29
C GLY A 77 -10.92 1.66 -10.31
N PRO A 78 -11.89 0.77 -10.56
CA PRO A 78 -12.13 -0.39 -9.71
C PRO A 78 -11.04 -1.45 -9.85
N GLY A 79 -10.63 -2.03 -8.71
CA GLY A 79 -9.70 -3.16 -8.64
C GLY A 79 -8.22 -2.77 -8.69
N SER A 80 -7.36 -3.78 -8.78
CA SER A 80 -5.90 -3.59 -8.83
C SER A 80 -5.39 -3.45 -10.27
N TYR A 81 -4.30 -2.70 -10.40
CA TYR A 81 -3.47 -2.66 -11.59
C TYR A 81 -2.50 -3.82 -11.62
N TRP A 82 -2.01 -4.24 -10.47
CA TRP A 82 -1.17 -5.41 -10.30
C TRP A 82 -1.33 -5.94 -8.89
N ALA A 83 -1.43 -7.26 -8.73
CA ALA A 83 -1.43 -7.88 -7.42
C ALA A 83 -0.81 -9.27 -7.48
N ILE A 84 0.17 -9.51 -6.61
CA ILE A 84 0.84 -10.80 -6.46
C ILE A 84 1.01 -11.11 -4.97
N SER A 85 0.99 -12.39 -4.61
CA SER A 85 1.25 -12.85 -3.24
C SER A 85 2.04 -14.14 -3.23
N ALA A 86 2.91 -14.31 -2.24
CA ALA A 86 3.64 -15.54 -2.02
C ALA A 86 2.67 -16.72 -1.85
N THR A 87 3.02 -17.90 -2.37
CA THR A 87 2.18 -19.10 -2.23
C THR A 87 2.26 -19.73 -0.84
N GLY A 88 3.22 -19.31 -0.02
CA GLY A 88 3.41 -19.72 1.38
C GLY A 88 4.30 -18.73 2.14
N PRO A 89 4.26 -18.69 3.48
CA PRO A 89 5.10 -17.81 4.30
C PRO A 89 6.60 -18.00 4.07
N GLU A 90 7.04 -19.23 3.83
CA GLU A 90 8.43 -19.61 3.54
C GLU A 90 8.91 -19.18 2.15
N HIS A 91 8.02 -18.62 1.33
CA HIS A 91 8.31 -18.09 0.00
C HIS A 91 8.26 -16.57 -0.05
N ALA A 92 8.13 -15.90 1.10
CA ALA A 92 8.18 -14.45 1.18
C ALA A 92 9.56 -13.91 0.72
N LEU A 93 9.55 -12.77 0.04
CA LEU A 93 10.72 -12.15 -0.54
C LEU A 93 11.46 -11.31 0.50
N PRO A 94 12.71 -11.63 0.89
CA PRO A 94 13.51 -10.75 1.74
C PRO A 94 13.83 -9.44 1.03
N ILE A 95 13.72 -8.33 1.74
CA ILE A 95 14.01 -6.99 1.22
C ILE A 95 15.05 -6.26 2.07
N THR A 96 15.76 -5.35 1.41
CA THR A 96 16.66 -4.33 1.97
C THR A 96 16.17 -2.95 1.54
N SER A 97 16.75 -1.88 2.07
CA SER A 97 16.43 -0.49 1.68
C SER A 97 16.72 -0.17 0.20
N ASN A 98 17.48 -1.04 -0.48
CA ASN A 98 17.85 -0.92 -1.88
C ASN A 98 17.16 -1.96 -2.79
N THR A 99 16.37 -2.88 -2.24
CA THR A 99 15.68 -3.89 -3.04
C THR A 99 14.65 -3.23 -3.95
N CYS A 100 14.83 -3.32 -5.27
CA CYS A 100 13.81 -2.94 -6.25
C CYS A 100 12.93 -4.15 -6.55
N ILE A 101 11.67 -4.10 -6.11
CA ILE A 101 10.63 -4.98 -6.62
C ILE A 101 9.99 -4.28 -7.81
N ALA A 102 10.29 -4.74 -9.01
CA ALA A 102 9.87 -4.06 -10.22
C ALA A 102 8.41 -4.38 -10.57
N TYR A 103 7.66 -3.35 -10.97
CA TYR A 103 6.26 -3.47 -11.37
C TYR A 103 6.07 -4.54 -12.44
N GLY A 104 5.14 -5.46 -12.17
CA GLY A 104 4.78 -6.54 -13.09
C GLY A 104 5.84 -7.64 -13.24
N GLU A 105 6.89 -7.64 -12.43
CA GLU A 105 7.87 -8.71 -12.49
C GLU A 105 7.30 -10.05 -12.01
N ARG A 106 7.84 -11.13 -12.56
CA ARG A 106 7.55 -12.48 -12.08
C ARG A 106 8.51 -12.81 -10.95
N ILE A 107 7.96 -13.03 -9.77
CA ILE A 107 8.70 -13.48 -8.60
C ILE A 107 8.44 -14.97 -8.45
N ALA A 108 9.51 -15.76 -8.29
CA ALA A 108 9.35 -17.18 -8.04
C ALA A 108 8.47 -17.39 -6.80
N HIS A 109 7.58 -18.37 -6.85
CA HIS A 109 6.68 -18.70 -5.75
C HIS A 109 5.68 -17.59 -5.34
N PHE A 110 5.42 -16.64 -6.23
CA PHE A 110 4.31 -15.70 -6.09
C PHE A 110 3.23 -16.01 -7.13
N ASN A 111 1.98 -16.04 -6.69
CA ASN A 111 0.82 -16.17 -7.57
C ASN A 111 0.23 -14.80 -7.88
N PRO A 112 -0.01 -14.48 -9.16
CA PRO A 112 -0.72 -13.28 -9.54
C PRO A 112 -2.23 -13.45 -9.31
N SER A 113 -2.78 -12.68 -8.37
CA SER A 113 -4.23 -12.49 -8.27
C SER A 113 -4.73 -11.46 -9.28
N GLN A 114 -3.85 -10.56 -9.74
CA GLN A 114 -4.09 -9.65 -10.84
C GLN A 114 -2.80 -9.43 -11.64
N ALA A 115 -2.81 -9.81 -12.92
CA ALA A 115 -1.72 -9.51 -13.83
C ALA A 115 -1.53 -7.99 -13.98
N ALA A 116 -0.28 -7.57 -14.17
CA ALA A 116 0.07 -6.16 -14.33
C ALA A 116 -0.59 -5.57 -15.59
N LYS A 117 -1.33 -4.49 -15.40
CA LYS A 117 -1.93 -3.70 -16.47
C LYS A 117 -0.92 -2.64 -16.95
N PRO A 118 -1.02 -2.18 -18.21
CA PRO A 118 -0.25 -1.01 -18.65
C PRO A 118 -0.51 0.19 -17.73
N LEU A 119 0.58 0.88 -17.35
CA LEU A 119 0.50 2.11 -16.58
C LEU A 119 0.49 3.31 -17.53
N THR A 120 -0.41 4.26 -17.29
CA THR A 120 -0.41 5.59 -17.91
C THR A 120 -0.01 6.64 -16.88
N ASP A 121 0.12 7.89 -17.32
CA ASP A 121 0.24 8.99 -16.38
C ASP A 121 -0.96 9.06 -15.45
N GLY A 122 -0.70 9.33 -14.18
CA GLY A 122 -1.75 9.45 -13.18
C GLY A 122 -1.32 9.09 -11.76
N LEU A 123 -2.34 9.06 -10.91
CA LEU A 123 -2.24 8.74 -9.49
C LEU A 123 -2.40 7.24 -9.26
N TYR A 124 -1.49 6.68 -8.48
CA TYR A 124 -1.47 5.29 -8.07
C TYR A 124 -1.18 5.17 -6.57
N SER A 125 -1.44 3.99 -6.03
CA SER A 125 -0.96 3.60 -4.72
C SER A 125 -0.37 2.21 -4.74
N VAL A 126 0.59 1.96 -3.86
CA VAL A 126 1.19 0.64 -3.66
C VAL A 126 1.07 0.24 -2.20
N ILE A 127 0.75 -1.02 -1.95
CA ILE A 127 0.84 -1.69 -0.67
C ILE A 127 1.85 -2.83 -0.80
N LEU A 128 2.83 -2.87 0.10
CA LEU A 128 3.71 -4.01 0.32
C LEU A 128 3.32 -4.65 1.64
N GLY A 129 2.68 -5.82 1.60
CA GLY A 129 2.39 -6.62 2.78
C GLY A 129 3.63 -7.40 3.18
N GLY A 130 4.08 -7.23 4.43
CA GLY A 130 5.30 -7.84 4.91
C GLY A 130 5.31 -8.10 6.41
N SER A 131 6.40 -8.75 6.85
CA SER A 131 6.66 -9.11 8.24
C SER A 131 8.15 -8.98 8.55
N ASP A 132 8.49 -8.63 9.79
CA ASP A 132 9.86 -8.73 10.31
C ASP A 132 10.06 -10.11 10.95
N LEU A 133 10.82 -10.99 10.30
CA LEU A 133 11.04 -12.36 10.79
C LEU A 133 11.75 -12.41 12.15
N LYS A 134 12.50 -11.36 12.51
CA LYS A 134 13.21 -11.29 13.79
C LYS A 134 12.25 -11.11 14.97
N SER A 135 11.20 -10.32 14.80
CA SER A 135 10.25 -10.00 15.86
C SER A 135 8.88 -10.69 15.71
N GLY A 136 8.57 -11.21 14.51
CA GLY A 136 7.24 -11.71 14.16
C GLY A 136 6.22 -10.59 13.93
N ASN A 137 6.64 -9.32 14.00
CA ASN A 137 5.76 -8.18 13.81
C ASN A 137 5.43 -7.96 12.33
N ARG A 138 4.25 -7.37 12.09
CA ARG A 138 3.88 -6.87 10.77
C ARG A 138 4.82 -5.74 10.33
N ALA A 139 5.11 -5.70 9.04
CA ALA A 139 5.85 -4.64 8.37
C ALA A 139 5.16 -4.33 7.03
N THR A 140 3.97 -3.73 7.10
CA THR A 140 3.23 -3.31 5.90
C THR A 140 3.61 -1.89 5.49
N PHE A 141 3.94 -1.69 4.22
CA PHE A 141 4.31 -0.39 3.66
C PHE A 141 3.26 0.12 2.69
N TYR A 142 3.05 1.44 2.65
CA TYR A 142 2.09 2.07 1.75
C TYR A 142 2.61 3.40 1.21
N GLN A 143 2.25 3.74 -0.02
CA GLN A 143 2.49 5.06 -0.59
C GLN A 143 1.49 5.39 -1.69
N ASN A 144 1.01 6.65 -1.72
CA ASN A 144 0.41 7.24 -2.92
C ASN A 144 1.49 7.94 -3.73
N PHE A 145 1.51 7.71 -5.04
CA PHE A 145 2.51 8.27 -5.94
C PHE A 145 1.90 8.65 -7.28
N CYS A 146 2.56 9.58 -7.94
CA CYS A 146 2.21 10.02 -9.28
C CYS A 146 3.25 9.50 -10.26
N LEU A 147 2.75 8.87 -11.32
CA LEU A 147 3.55 8.49 -12.47
C LEU A 147 3.30 9.51 -13.57
N GLN A 148 4.39 10.04 -14.14
CA GLN A 148 4.35 11.03 -15.22
C GLN A 148 5.40 10.64 -16.27
N HIS A 149 5.14 10.90 -17.55
CA HIS A 149 6.17 10.91 -18.58
C HIS A 149 6.67 12.35 -18.76
N SER A 150 7.99 12.53 -18.72
CA SER A 150 8.67 13.81 -18.98
C SER A 150 9.67 13.59 -20.09
N ASP A 151 9.52 14.27 -21.23
CA ASP A 151 10.50 14.35 -22.32
C ASP A 151 11.32 13.07 -22.57
N SER A 152 10.63 11.93 -22.73
CA SER A 152 11.13 10.54 -22.96
C SER A 152 11.46 9.66 -21.75
N GLU A 153 11.36 10.17 -20.52
CA GLU A 153 11.60 9.38 -19.29
C GLU A 153 10.37 9.33 -18.37
N ARG A 154 10.17 8.18 -17.74
CA ARG A 154 9.18 8.04 -16.67
C ARG A 154 9.73 8.66 -15.39
N ARG A 155 8.86 9.39 -14.68
CA ARG A 155 9.16 10.01 -13.39
C ARG A 155 8.12 9.60 -12.35
N VAL A 156 8.59 9.39 -11.13
CA VAL A 156 7.74 9.21 -9.95
C VAL A 156 7.85 10.43 -9.05
N THR A 157 6.71 10.96 -8.63
CA THR A 157 6.62 12.03 -7.62
C THR A 157 5.68 11.60 -6.50
N ALA A 158 5.86 12.19 -5.31
CA ALA A 158 4.93 11.96 -4.21
C ALA A 158 3.58 12.63 -4.54
N ALA A 159 2.48 11.88 -4.35
CA ALA A 159 1.15 12.49 -4.40
C ALA A 159 0.95 13.39 -3.18
N HIS A 160 0.09 14.40 -3.30
CA HIS A 160 -0.30 15.25 -2.18
C HIS A 160 -1.79 15.11 -1.88
N TYR A 161 -2.16 15.27 -0.62
CA TYR A 161 -3.55 15.20 -0.21
C TYR A 161 -4.18 16.60 -0.27
N ASP A 162 -5.09 16.80 -1.23
CA ASP A 162 -5.90 18.00 -1.29
C ASP A 162 -7.00 17.93 -0.22
N LYS A 163 -6.89 18.78 0.80
CA LYS A 163 -7.85 18.85 1.90
C LYS A 163 -9.21 19.39 1.47
N SER A 164 -9.26 20.22 0.43
CA SER A 164 -10.49 20.85 -0.05
C SER A 164 -11.36 19.84 -0.79
N ALA A 165 -10.78 19.10 -1.73
CA ALA A 165 -11.46 18.04 -2.47
C ALA A 165 -11.46 16.68 -1.73
N ARG A 166 -10.76 16.58 -0.59
CA ARG A 166 -10.63 15.37 0.25
C ARG A 166 -10.14 14.14 -0.54
N GLN A 167 -9.14 14.37 -1.39
CA GLN A 167 -8.59 13.33 -2.26
C GLN A 167 -7.08 13.49 -2.43
N TRP A 168 -6.41 12.39 -2.75
CA TRP A 168 -5.04 12.43 -3.24
C TRP A 168 -5.03 12.92 -4.68
N VAL A 169 -4.04 13.74 -5.01
CA VAL A 169 -3.87 14.33 -6.34
C VAL A 169 -2.39 14.39 -6.70
N CYS A 170 -2.13 14.44 -8.00
CA CYS A 170 -0.82 14.78 -8.51
C CYS A 170 -0.64 16.29 -8.50
N SER A 171 0.58 16.73 -8.18
CA SER A 171 0.94 18.12 -8.43
C SER A 171 0.84 18.39 -9.93
N PRO A 172 0.25 19.54 -10.32
CA PRO A 172 0.24 19.95 -11.72
C PRO A 172 1.67 20.08 -12.27
#